data_AF-A0A9X2X8K0-F1
#
_entry.id   AF-A0A9X2X8K0-F1
#
_cell.length_a   1.000
_cell.length_b   1.000
_cell.length_c   1.000
_cell.angle_alpha   90.00
_cell.angle_beta   90.00
_cell.angle_gamma   90.00
#
_symmetry.space_group_name_H-M   'P 1'
#
loop_
_entity.id
_entity.type
_entity.pdbx_description
1 polymer ?
#
loop_
_entity_poly.entity_id
_entity_poly.type
_entity_poly.pdbx_seq_one_letter_code
_entity_poly.pdbx_strand_id
1 'polypeptide(L)'
;MNPHPEPRRRPGRPPRGGSPEAAAADRQRRREEYARLRASLDLSPAELAALLGLSVNTIRRLPGWSDPALAPTDKALATMRRELARRTRERLEETRIRREIERDLLEAECRLHMLECGALYGEDEQNEQEAA
;
A
#
# COMPACT_ATOMS: atom_id res chain seq x y z
N MET A 1 51.23 -31.01 -8.00
CA MET A 1 49.79 -31.30 -7.88
C MET A 1 49.02 -30.05 -8.26
N ASN A 2 48.37 -30.04 -9.42
CA ASN A 2 47.51 -28.92 -9.83
C ASN A 2 46.08 -29.15 -9.27
N PRO A 3 45.43 -28.14 -8.68
CA PRO A 3 44.06 -28.30 -8.21
C PRO A 3 43.11 -28.43 -9.40
N HIS A 4 42.21 -29.42 -9.31
CA HIS A 4 41.15 -29.67 -10.29
C HIS A 4 40.20 -28.47 -10.35
N PRO A 5 39.87 -27.91 -11.52
CA PRO A 5 38.90 -26.82 -11.60
C PRO A 5 37.49 -27.34 -11.29
N GLU A 6 36.78 -26.63 -10.41
CA GLU A 6 35.39 -26.93 -10.05
C GLU A 6 34.47 -26.91 -11.29
N PRO A 7 33.47 -27.80 -11.36
CA PRO A 7 32.54 -27.85 -12.48
C PRO A 7 31.67 -26.58 -12.48
N ARG A 8 31.94 -25.68 -13.43
CA ARG A 8 31.09 -24.51 -13.70
C ARG A 8 29.67 -24.99 -14.02
N ARG A 9 28.72 -24.76 -13.10
CA ARG A 9 27.29 -25.02 -13.32
C ARG A 9 26.85 -24.30 -14.58
N ARG A 10 26.49 -25.05 -15.62
CA ARG A 10 25.98 -24.46 -16.86
C ARG A 10 24.69 -23.70 -16.55
N PRO A 11 24.54 -22.44 -17.00
CA PRO A 11 23.28 -21.73 -16.87
C PRO A 11 22.19 -22.50 -17.61
N GLY A 12 21.08 -22.80 -16.92
CA GLY A 12 19.96 -23.55 -17.49
C GLY A 12 19.40 -22.85 -18.73
N ARG A 13 19.21 -23.61 -19.82
CA ARG A 13 18.66 -23.10 -21.08
C ARG A 13 17.20 -22.70 -20.87
N PRO A 14 16.78 -21.49 -21.27
CA PRO A 14 15.39 -21.06 -21.12
C PRO A 14 14.45 -21.89 -22.04
N PRO A 15 13.24 -22.22 -21.58
CA PRO A 15 12.35 -23.17 -22.24
C PRO A 15 11.68 -22.65 -23.53
N ARG A 16 11.76 -21.35 -23.83
CA ARG A 16 11.19 -20.74 -25.05
C ARG A 16 12.18 -19.73 -25.65
N GLY A 17 13.11 -20.20 -26.49
CA GLY A 17 13.80 -19.39 -27.51
C GLY A 17 14.35 -18.01 -27.12
N GLY A 18 14.82 -17.81 -25.88
CA GLY A 18 15.38 -16.54 -25.42
C GLY A 18 16.85 -16.66 -25.03
N SER A 19 17.58 -15.54 -24.99
CA SER A 19 18.95 -15.56 -24.46
C SER A 19 18.91 -15.80 -22.94
N PRO A 20 19.87 -16.54 -22.37
CA PRO A 20 20.01 -16.69 -20.92
C PRO A 20 20.11 -15.34 -20.19
N GLU A 21 20.67 -14.35 -20.86
CA GLU A 21 20.81 -12.97 -20.40
C GLU A 21 19.45 -12.27 -20.25
N ALA A 22 18.58 -12.37 -21.25
CA ALA A 22 17.23 -11.81 -21.17
C ALA A 22 16.43 -12.42 -20.01
N ALA A 23 16.57 -13.73 -19.78
CA ALA A 23 15.93 -14.40 -18.65
C ALA A 23 16.52 -13.98 -17.29
N ALA A 24 17.82 -13.63 -17.24
CA ALA A 24 18.46 -13.11 -16.03
C ALA A 24 18.00 -11.67 -15.74
N ALA A 25 17.96 -10.81 -16.75
CA ALA A 25 17.45 -9.44 -16.64
C ALA A 25 15.97 -9.42 -16.21
N ASP A 26 15.14 -10.32 -16.76
CA ASP A 26 13.74 -10.49 -16.36
C ASP A 26 13.59 -10.85 -14.87
N ARG A 27 14.35 -11.84 -14.39
CA ARG A 27 14.35 -12.21 -12.97
C ARG A 27 14.77 -11.03 -12.10
N GLN A 28 15.82 -10.31 -12.50
CA GLN A 28 16.30 -9.15 -11.77
C GLN A 28 15.23 -8.05 -11.66
N ARG A 29 14.58 -7.70 -12.77
CA ARG A 29 13.45 -6.76 -12.80
C ARG A 29 12.33 -7.19 -11.83
N ARG A 30 11.96 -8.47 -11.83
CA ARG A 30 10.92 -9.01 -10.94
C ARG A 30 11.30 -8.93 -9.46
N ARG A 31 12.58 -9.14 -9.14
CA ARG A 31 13.09 -9.03 -7.75
C ARG A 31 13.03 -7.59 -7.26
N GLU A 32 13.49 -6.64 -8.07
CA GLU A 32 13.43 -5.20 -7.75
C GLU A 32 11.99 -4.73 -7.57
N GLU A 33 11.10 -5.15 -8.47
CA GLU A 33 9.70 -4.81 -8.35
C GLU A 33 9.04 -5.40 -7.10
N TYR A 34 9.32 -6.66 -6.77
CA TYR A 34 8.84 -7.26 -5.52
C TYR A 34 9.32 -6.48 -4.30
N ALA A 35 10.59 -6.07 -4.27
CA ALA A 35 11.14 -5.29 -3.16
C ALA A 35 10.40 -3.95 -2.99
N ARG A 36 10.13 -3.25 -4.11
CA ARG A 36 9.33 -2.01 -4.10
C ARG A 36 7.91 -2.27 -3.60
N LEU A 37 7.21 -3.25 -4.16
CA LEU A 37 5.83 -3.55 -3.78
C LEU A 37 5.71 -3.99 -2.32
N ARG A 38 6.68 -4.76 -1.81
CA ARG A 38 6.72 -5.18 -0.41
C ARG A 38 6.87 -3.99 0.53
N ALA A 39 7.73 -3.03 0.19
CA ALA A 39 7.88 -1.80 0.96
C ALA A 39 6.62 -0.93 0.90
N SER A 40 5.97 -0.81 -0.26
CA SER A 40 4.75 0.00 -0.40
C SER A 40 3.51 -0.60 0.28
N LEU A 41 3.42 -1.94 0.32
CA LEU A 41 2.29 -2.63 0.95
C LEU A 41 2.38 -2.64 2.48
N ASP A 42 3.59 -2.57 3.02
CA ASP A 42 3.89 -2.59 4.46
C ASP A 42 3.17 -3.72 5.23
N LEU A 43 3.13 -4.90 4.60
CA LEU A 43 2.52 -6.10 5.18
C LEU A 43 3.54 -6.91 5.97
N SER A 44 3.09 -7.49 7.08
CA SER A 44 3.86 -8.51 7.78
C SER A 44 4.12 -9.71 6.85
N PRO A 45 5.17 -10.51 7.12
CA PRO A 45 5.43 -11.73 6.35
C PRO A 45 4.26 -12.73 6.34
N ALA A 46 3.44 -12.74 7.40
CA ALA A 46 2.27 -13.60 7.50
C ALA A 46 1.12 -13.13 6.60
N GLU A 47 0.84 -11.83 6.59
CA GLU A 47 -0.20 -11.25 5.73
C GLU A 47 0.19 -11.36 4.25
N LEU A 48 1.46 -11.10 3.92
CA LEU A 48 1.94 -11.24 2.55
C LEU A 48 1.91 -12.72 2.10
N ALA A 49 2.16 -13.66 3.00
CA ALA A 49 2.02 -15.08 2.73
C ALA A 49 0.57 -15.46 2.43
N ALA A 50 -0.37 -14.99 3.25
CA ALA A 50 -1.80 -15.19 3.03
C ALA A 50 -2.28 -14.57 1.70
N LEU A 51 -1.88 -13.33 1.42
CA LEU A 51 -2.23 -12.62 0.17
C LEU A 51 -1.77 -13.39 -1.07
N LEU A 52 -0.57 -13.98 -1.03
CA LEU A 52 0.03 -14.66 -2.16
C LEU A 52 -0.28 -16.16 -2.22
N GLY A 53 -0.93 -16.71 -1.20
CA GLY A 53 -1.13 -18.16 -1.07
C GLY A 53 0.19 -18.92 -0.96
N LEU A 54 1.19 -18.34 -0.31
CA LEU A 54 2.53 -18.91 -0.13
C LEU A 54 2.79 -19.21 1.35
N SER A 55 3.80 -20.03 1.62
CA SER A 55 4.27 -20.21 3.01
C SER A 55 5.01 -18.97 3.50
N VAL A 56 4.93 -18.69 4.80
CA VAL A 56 5.72 -17.61 5.44
C VAL A 56 7.23 -17.81 5.22
N ASN A 57 7.69 -19.06 5.22
CA ASN A 57 9.09 -19.39 4.94
C ASN A 57 9.48 -18.99 3.50
N THR A 58 8.61 -19.22 2.53
CA THR A 58 8.80 -18.76 1.15
C THR A 58 8.92 -17.24 1.10
N ILE A 59 8.01 -16.52 1.75
CA ILE A 59 8.05 -15.04 1.80
C ILE A 59 9.34 -14.51 2.41
N ARG A 60 9.85 -15.13 3.47
CA ARG A 60 11.13 -14.74 4.10
C ARG A 60 12.33 -14.93 3.18
N ARG A 61 12.25 -15.87 2.25
CA ARG A 61 13.33 -16.17 1.29
C ARG A 61 13.23 -15.32 0.01
N LEU A 62 12.08 -14.71 -0.28
CA LEU A 62 11.90 -13.80 -1.40
C LEU A 62 12.55 -12.42 -1.13
N PRO A 63 13.11 -11.76 -2.15
CA PRO A 63 13.08 -12.13 -3.58
C PRO A 63 14.23 -13.07 -4.03
N GLY A 64 15.02 -13.60 -3.09
CA GLY A 64 16.06 -14.60 -3.35
C GLY A 64 17.10 -14.17 -4.37
N TRP A 65 17.93 -13.16 -4.06
CA TRP A 65 18.91 -12.57 -4.99
C TRP A 65 19.91 -13.58 -5.58
N SER A 66 20.36 -14.54 -4.77
CA SER A 66 21.36 -15.53 -5.12
C SER A 66 20.80 -16.77 -5.82
N ASP A 67 19.49 -17.03 -5.74
CA ASP A 67 18.87 -18.22 -6.32
C ASP A 67 17.86 -17.84 -7.42
N PRO A 68 18.10 -18.21 -8.68
CA PRO A 68 17.15 -17.98 -9.78
C PRO A 68 15.77 -18.60 -9.54
N ALA A 69 15.68 -19.70 -8.80
CA ALA A 69 14.41 -20.39 -8.51
C ALA A 69 13.55 -19.64 -7.48
N LEU A 70 14.16 -18.73 -6.73
CA LEU A 70 13.46 -17.89 -5.74
C LEU A 70 13.08 -16.51 -6.29
N ALA A 71 13.12 -16.32 -7.61
CA ALA A 71 12.60 -15.09 -8.21
C ALA A 71 11.05 -15.02 -8.09
N PRO A 72 10.48 -13.86 -7.70
CA PRO A 72 9.04 -13.66 -7.65
C PRO A 72 8.36 -13.95 -9.00
N THR A 73 7.18 -14.56 -8.98
CA THR A 73 6.41 -14.83 -10.21
C THR A 73 5.60 -13.61 -10.65
N ASP A 74 5.32 -13.48 -11.95
CA ASP A 74 4.47 -12.39 -12.45
C ASP A 74 3.08 -12.40 -11.83
N LYS A 75 2.54 -13.61 -11.53
CA LYS A 75 1.27 -13.75 -10.81
C LYS A 75 1.34 -13.13 -9.42
N ALA A 76 2.40 -13.42 -8.65
CA ALA A 76 2.57 -12.84 -7.33
C ALA A 76 2.69 -11.30 -7.40
N LEU A 77 3.47 -10.78 -8.35
CA LEU A 77 3.60 -9.33 -8.57
C LEU A 77 2.26 -8.70 -8.94
N ALA A 78 1.50 -9.32 -9.84
CA ALA A 78 0.18 -8.83 -10.23
C ALA A 78 -0.80 -8.79 -9.05
N THR A 79 -0.79 -9.80 -8.18
CA THR A 79 -1.59 -9.81 -6.95
C THR A 79 -1.18 -8.66 -6.02
N MET A 80 0.11 -8.44 -5.80
CA MET A 80 0.61 -7.33 -4.98
C MET A 80 0.20 -5.96 -5.53
N ARG A 81 0.28 -5.76 -6.86
CA ARG A 81 -0.17 -4.51 -7.52
C ARG A 81 -1.66 -4.27 -7.30
N ARG A 82 -2.49 -5.30 -7.46
CA ARG A 82 -3.94 -5.19 -7.24
C ARG A 82 -4.27 -4.83 -5.79
N GLU A 83 -3.60 -5.47 -4.84
CA GLU A 83 -3.80 -5.17 -3.43
C GLU A 83 -3.38 -3.74 -3.08
N LEU A 84 -2.25 -3.27 -3.61
CA LEU A 84 -1.80 -1.89 -3.40
C LEU A 84 -2.80 -0.88 -3.98
N ALA A 85 -3.34 -1.16 -5.16
CA ALA A 85 -4.38 -0.33 -5.78
C ALA A 85 -5.68 -0.32 -4.96
N ARG A 86 -6.09 -1.49 -4.43
CA ARG A 86 -7.27 -1.62 -3.57
C ARG A 86 -7.13 -0.77 -2.30
N ARG A 87 -6.03 -0.95 -1.56
CA ARG A 87 -5.74 -0.18 -0.33
C ARG A 87 -5.64 1.31 -0.57
N THR A 88 -5.01 1.71 -1.67
CA THR A 88 -4.91 3.13 -2.04
C THR A 88 -6.31 3.73 -2.25
N ARG A 89 -7.21 3.03 -2.94
CA ARG A 89 -8.59 3.49 -3.13
C ARG A 89 -9.34 3.59 -1.82
N GLU A 90 -9.24 2.59 -0.96
CA GLU A 90 -9.88 2.59 0.37
C GLU A 90 -9.42 3.78 1.20
N ARG A 91 -8.12 4.08 1.23
CA ARG A 91 -7.58 5.23 1.95
C ARG A 91 -8.06 6.57 1.38
N LEU A 92 -8.18 6.69 0.06
CA LEU A 92 -8.72 7.91 -0.57
C LEU A 92 -10.19 8.10 -0.23
N GLU A 93 -10.97 7.03 -0.21
CA GLU A 93 -12.39 7.08 0.16
C GLU A 93 -12.56 7.44 1.65
N GLU A 94 -11.77 6.84 2.54
CA GLU A 94 -11.76 7.22 3.97
C GLU A 94 -11.43 8.71 4.14
N THR A 95 -10.43 9.21 3.40
CA THR A 95 -10.05 10.63 3.44
C THR A 95 -11.19 11.53 2.94
N ARG A 96 -11.92 11.10 1.91
CA ARG A 96 -13.08 11.82 1.39
C ARG A 96 -14.20 11.90 2.44
N ILE A 97 -14.56 10.76 3.03
CA ILE A 97 -15.60 10.69 4.07
C ILE A 97 -15.22 11.55 5.27
N ARG A 98 -13.95 11.49 5.70
CA ARG A 98 -13.47 12.31 6.82
C ARG A 98 -13.65 13.81 6.57
N ARG A 99 -13.34 14.28 5.37
CA ARG A 99 -13.53 15.70 5.00
C ARG A 99 -14.99 16.12 4.98
N GLU A 100 -15.87 15.22 4.57
CA GLU A 100 -17.32 15.46 4.61
C GLU A 100 -17.81 15.62 6.05
N ILE A 101 -17.40 14.73 6.95
CA ILE A 101 -17.70 14.83 8.38
C ILE A 101 -17.14 16.14 8.97
N GLU A 102 -15.90 16.49 8.68
CA GLU A 102 -15.27 17.74 9.17
C GLU A 102 -16.04 18.99 8.71
N ARG A 103 -16.50 19.01 7.46
CA ARG A 103 -17.32 20.11 6.94
C ARG A 103 -18.67 20.20 7.66
N ASP A 104 -19.34 19.07 7.86
CA ASP A 104 -20.65 19.02 8.49
C ASP A 104 -20.57 19.41 9.98
N LEU A 105 -19.49 19.03 10.67
CA LEU A 105 -19.20 19.49 12.04
C LEU A 105 -19.01 21.00 12.10
N LEU A 106 -18.22 21.58 11.19
CA LEU A 106 -18.00 23.02 11.13
C LEU A 106 -19.32 23.78 10.88
N GLU A 107 -20.17 23.26 10.00
CA GLU A 107 -21.48 23.87 9.74
C GLU A 107 -22.39 23.82 10.98
N ALA A 108 -22.39 22.70 11.71
CA ALA A 108 -23.15 22.55 12.95
C ALA A 108 -22.64 23.51 14.04
N GLU A 109 -21.32 23.63 14.22
CA GLU A 109 -20.69 24.56 15.15
C GLU A 109 -21.06 26.02 14.82
N CYS A 110 -21.01 26.42 13.55
CA CYS A 110 -21.43 27.76 13.12
C CYS A 110 -22.91 28.02 13.43
N ARG A 111 -23.80 27.05 13.18
CA ARG A 111 -25.23 27.17 13.49
C ARG A 111 -25.47 27.33 14.99
N LEU A 112 -24.79 26.54 15.81
CA LEU A 112 -24.85 26.66 17.28
C LEU A 112 -24.36 28.03 17.73
N HIS A 113 -23.21 28.48 17.24
CA HIS A 113 -22.67 29.79 17.57
C HIS A 113 -23.62 30.93 17.21
N MET A 114 -24.26 30.89 16.03
CA MET A 114 -25.26 31.89 15.66
C MET A 114 -26.48 31.88 16.58
N LEU A 115 -26.91 30.72 17.08
CA LEU A 115 -28.00 30.63 18.07
C LEU A 115 -27.57 31.22 19.41
N GLU A 116 -26.36 30.91 19.88
CA GLU A 116 -25.82 31.44 21.14
C GLU A 116 -25.64 32.96 21.09
N CYS A 117 -25.06 33.50 20.02
CA CYS A 117 -24.94 34.94 19.82
C CYS A 117 -26.31 35.60 19.62
N GLY A 118 -27.20 35.00 18.82
CA GLY A 118 -28.55 35.52 18.61
C GLY A 118 -29.39 35.56 19.90
N ALA A 119 -29.19 34.60 20.80
CA ALA A 119 -29.80 34.60 22.14
C ALA A 119 -29.24 35.73 23.02
N LEU A 120 -27.92 36.00 22.95
CA LEU A 120 -27.27 37.08 23.71
C LEU A 120 -27.67 38.49 23.26
N TYR A 121 -28.01 38.70 21.98
CA TYR A 121 -28.46 40.01 21.47
C TYR A 121 -29.99 40.23 21.53
N GLY A 122 -30.78 39.20 21.86
CA GLY A 122 -32.24 39.30 21.96
C GLY A 122 -32.76 39.74 23.33
N GLU A 123 -31.92 39.69 24.37
CA GLU A 123 -32.31 40.05 25.75
C GLU A 123 -32.18 41.56 26.04
N ASP A 124 -31.38 42.30 25.27
CA ASP A 124 -31.19 43.74 25.48
C ASP A 124 -32.37 44.60 24.95
N GLU A 125 -33.07 44.18 23.89
CA GLU A 125 -34.17 44.98 23.32
C GLU A 125 -35.50 44.87 24.09
N GLN A 126 -35.71 43.81 24.88
CA GLN A 126 -36.95 43.66 25.66
C GLN A 126 -36.91 44.44 26.98
N ASN A 127 -35.72 44.73 27.52
CA ASN A 127 -35.57 45.42 28.80
C ASN A 127 -35.73 46.95 28.67
N GLU A 128 -35.62 47.51 27.46
CA GLU A 128 -35.84 48.95 27.22
C GLU A 128 -37.32 49.30 26.95
N GLN A 129 -38.16 48.34 26.54
CA GLN A 129 -39.60 48.59 26.30
C GLN A 129 -40.48 48.46 27.56
N GLU A 130 -40.03 47.76 28.61
CA GLU A 130 -40.74 47.74 29.91
C GLU A 130 -40.37 48.92 30.84
N ALA A 131 -39.41 49.77 30.44
CA ALA A 131 -38.93 50.91 31.24
C ALA A 131 -39.41 52.30 30.75
N ALA A 132 -40.34 52.38 29.78
CA ALA A 132 -40.92 53.62 29.24
C ALA A 132 -42.40 53.78 29.61
#